data_AF-A0A534JAP7-F1
#
_entry.id   AF-A0A534JAP7-F1
#
_cell.length_a   1.000
_cell.length_b   1.000
_cell.length_c   1.000
_cell.angle_alpha   90.00
_cell.angle_beta   90.00
_cell.angle_gamma   90.00
#
_symmetry.space_group_name_H-M   'P 1'
#
loop_
_entity.id
_entity.type
_entity.pdbx_description
1 polymer ?
#
loop_
_entity_poly.entity_id
_entity_poly.type
_entity_poly.pdbx_seq_one_letter_code
_entity_poly.pdbx_strand_id
1 'polypeptide(L)' 'MTRQLEDTINTLGTNDALRVLDAVDGTLDALREDALSLGKTPEIQELVRRIDAYKGHLGRQRSVLLAPTA' A
#
# COMPACT_ATOMS: atom_id res chain seq x y z
N MET A 1 -8.41 -10.65 -0.49
CA MET A 1 -7.63 -10.44 0.76
C MET A 1 -7.80 -9.01 1.29
N THR A 2 -8.90 -8.32 0.92
CA THR A 2 -8.98 -6.85 0.93
C THR A 2 -9.90 -6.27 2.02
N ARG A 3 -10.90 -7.02 2.50
CA ARG A 3 -11.87 -6.51 3.49
C ARG A 3 -11.35 -6.45 4.92
N GLN A 4 -10.62 -7.48 5.34
CA GLN A 4 -10.23 -7.65 6.74
C GLN A 4 -9.19 -6.61 7.18
N LEU A 5 -8.36 -6.14 6.25
CA LEU A 5 -7.40 -5.06 6.49
C LEU A 5 -8.11 -3.69 6.57
N GLU A 6 -9.08 -3.44 5.69
CA GLU A 6 -9.90 -2.21 5.74
C GLU A 6 -10.72 -2.12 7.02
N ASP A 7 -11.33 -3.23 7.47
CA ASP A 7 -12.10 -3.26 8.72
C ASP A 7 -11.20 -2.97 9.94
N THR A 8 -9.97 -3.51 9.95
CA THR A 8 -9.02 -3.27 11.04
C THR A 8 -8.58 -1.81 11.08
N ILE A 9 -8.30 -1.21 9.92
CA ILE A 9 -7.92 0.21 9.79
C ILE A 9 -9.05 1.13 10.26
N ASN A 10 -10.31 0.81 9.96
CA ASN A 10 -11.47 1.59 10.42
C ASN A 10 -11.71 1.49 11.93
N THR A 11 -11.22 0.45 12.59
CA THR A 11 -11.31 0.30 14.06
C THR A 11 -10.14 0.93 14.82
N LEU A 12 -9.08 1.32 14.11
CA LEU A 12 -7.89 1.94 14.69
C LEU A 12 -8.03 3.46 14.72
N GLY A 13 -7.42 4.11 15.72
CA GLY A 13 -7.30 5.56 15.71
C GLY A 13 -6.50 6.02 14.48
N THR A 14 -6.82 7.19 13.94
CA THR A 14 -6.23 7.74 12.70
C THR A 14 -4.70 7.63 12.66
N ASN A 15 -4.02 7.87 13.78
CA ASN A 15 -2.56 7.75 13.87
C ASN A 15 -2.03 6.31 13.72
N ASP A 16 -2.75 5.31 14.25
CA ASP A 16 -2.37 3.90 14.11
C ASP A 16 -2.67 3.38 12.71
N ALA A 17 -3.80 3.80 12.13
CA ALA A 17 -4.12 3.56 10.72
C ALA A 17 -3.03 4.10 9.78
N LEU A 18 -2.53 5.32 10.02
CA LEU A 18 -1.44 5.91 9.25
C LEU A 18 -0.12 5.14 9.40
N ARG A 19 0.22 4.68 10.61
CA ARG A 19 1.41 3.85 10.84
C ARG A 19 1.35 2.52 10.10
N VAL A 20 0.18 1.87 10.09
CA VAL A 20 -0.03 0.63 9.33
C VAL A 20 0.13 0.90 7.83
N LEU A 21 -0.45 1.98 7.31
CA LEU A 21 -0.28 2.35 5.90
C LEU A 21 1.18 2.62 5.53
N ASP A 22 1.93 3.34 6.36
CA ASP A 22 3.35 3.60 6.12
C ASP A 22 4.18 2.29 6.17
N ALA A 23 3.88 1.36 7.09
CA ALA A 23 4.56 0.07 7.15
C ALA A 23 4.27 -0.83 5.93
N VAL A 24 3.02 -0.82 5.45
CA VAL A 24 2.63 -1.54 4.24
C VAL A 24 3.30 -0.93 3.01
N ASP A 25 3.37 0.41 2.91
CA ASP A 25 4.05 1.09 1.81
C ASP A 25 5.53 0.72 1.72
N GLY A 26 6.25 0.71 2.86
CA GLY A 26 7.65 0.29 2.91
C GLY A 26 7.87 -1.18 2.51
N THR A 27 6.93 -2.06 2.86
CA THR A 27 7.00 -3.48 2.45
C THR A 27 6.80 -3.64 0.94
N LEU A 28 5.91 -2.86 0.35
CA LEU A 28 5.67 -2.87 -1.09
C LEU A 28 6.84 -2.31 -1.89
N ASP A 29 7.54 -1.31 -1.35
CA ASP A 29 8.78 -0.81 -1.95
C ASP A 29 9.88 -1.86 -1.94
N ALA A 30 10.11 -2.53 -0.81
CA ALA A 30 11.07 -3.63 -0.75
C ALA A 30 10.72 -4.74 -1.77
N LEU A 31 9.45 -5.13 -1.85
CA LEU A 31 8.99 -6.14 -2.81
C LEU A 31 9.17 -5.70 -4.27
N ARG A 32 9.02 -4.40 -4.56
CA ARG A 32 9.24 -3.82 -5.89
C ARG A 32 10.71 -3.87 -6.27
N GLU A 33 11.61 -3.49 -5.35
CA GLU A 33 13.05 -3.56 -5.56
C GLU A 33 13.51 -5.02 -5.75
N ASP A 34 13.03 -5.93 -4.91
CA ASP A 34 13.29 -7.36 -5.04
C ASP A 34 12.81 -7.88 -6.40
N ALA A 35 11.59 -7.55 -6.82
CA ALA A 35 11.07 -7.94 -8.14
C ALA A 35 11.95 -7.42 -9.28
N LEU A 36 12.36 -6.15 -9.24
CA LEU A 36 13.23 -5.55 -10.25
C LEU A 36 14.64 -6.18 -10.26
N SER A 37 15.13 -6.65 -9.10
CA SER A 37 16.41 -7.35 -8.99
C SER A 37 16.41 -8.72 -9.67
N LEU A 38 15.24 -9.36 -9.78
CA LEU A 38 15.06 -10.67 -10.45
C LEU A 38 15.09 -10.56 -11.99
N GLY A 39 14.94 -9.36 -12.55
CA GLY A 39 15.08 -9.10 -13.97
C GLY A 39 13.97 -8.22 -14.57
N LYS A 40 13.87 -8.23 -15.91
CA LYS A 40 12.91 -7.39 -16.66
C LYS A 40 12.01 -8.23 -17.57
N THR A 41 11.59 -9.40 -17.12
CA THR A 41 10.63 -10.21 -17.87
C THR A 41 9.24 -9.55 -17.86
N PRO A 42 8.37 -9.85 -18.84
CA PRO A 42 7.00 -9.33 -18.87
C PRO A 42 6.22 -9.62 -17.59
N GLU A 43 6.44 -10.78 -16.98
CA GLU A 43 5.79 -11.20 -15.73
C GLU A 43 6.24 -10.34 -14.55
N ILE A 44 7.54 -10.03 -14.46
CA ILE A 44 8.08 -9.14 -13.44
C ILE A 44 7.58 -7.70 -13.64
N GLN A 45 7.51 -7.23 -14.88
CA GLN A 45 6.96 -5.90 -15.18
C GLN A 45 5.48 -5.79 -14.79
N GLU A 46 4.68 -6.84 -15.03
CA GLU A 46 3.29 -6.87 -14.59
C GLU A 46 3.15 -6.94 -13.07
N LEU A 47 4.05 -7.67 -12.39
CA LEU A 47 4.12 -7.68 -10.92
C LEU A 47 4.40 -6.28 -10.36
N VAL A 48 5.42 -5.60 -10.89
CA VAL A 48 5.77 -4.22 -10.50
C VAL A 48 4.61 -3.27 -10.76
N ARG A 49 3.94 -3.38 -11.91
CA ARG A 49 2.76 -2.56 -12.24
C ARG A 49 1.62 -2.75 -11.24
N ARG A 50 1.38 -3.98 -10.80
CA ARG A 50 0.37 -4.29 -9.77
C ARG A 50 0.74 -3.72 -8.41
N ILE A 51 2.03 -3.77 -8.04
CA ILE A 51 2.54 -3.14 -6.82
C ILE A 51 2.30 -1.63 -6.87
N ASP A 52 2.69 -0.96 -7.98
CA ASP A 52 2.51 0.48 -8.17
C ASP A 52 1.03 0.89 -8.09
N ALA A 53 0.12 0.09 -8.68
CA ALA A 53 -1.32 0.32 -8.59
C ALA A 53 -1.84 0.22 -7.14
N TYR A 54 -1.32 -0.72 -6.36
CA TYR A 54 -1.70 -0.89 -4.97
C TYR A 54 -1.14 0.23 -4.07
N LYS A 55 0.10 0.68 -4.29
CA LYS A 55 0.65 1.88 -3.64
C LYS A 55 -0.20 3.12 -3.93
N GLY A 56 -0.65 3.30 -5.17
CA GLY A 56 -1.57 4.38 -5.54
C GLY A 56 -2.94 4.30 -4.84
N HIS A 57 -3.39 3.11 -4.45
CA HIS A 57 -4.58 2.94 -3.62
C HIS A 57 -4.32 3.32 -2.16
N LEU A 58 -3.20 2.88 -1.57
CA LEU A 58 -2.80 3.25 -0.21
C LEU A 58 -2.61 4.77 -0.07
N GLY A 59 -1.99 5.42 -1.06
CA GLY A 59 -1.85 6.87 -1.09
C GLY A 59 -3.20 7.61 -1.05
N ARG A 60 -4.22 7.08 -1.73
CA ARG A 60 -5.59 7.62 -1.64
C ARG A 60 -6.23 7.40 -0.27
N GLN A 61 -6.07 6.22 0.33
CA GLN A 61 -6.56 5.94 1.69
C GLN A 61 -5.89 6.85 2.73
N ARG A 62 -4.58 7.09 2.61
CA ARG A 62 -3.84 8.05 3.44
C ARG A 62 -4.42 9.45 3.31
N SER A 63 -4.67 9.93 2.10
CA SER A 63 -5.28 11.24 1.87
C SER A 63 -6.68 11.37 2.49
N VAL A 64 -7.48 10.29 2.49
CA VAL A 64 -8.81 10.28 3.13
C VAL A 64 -8.67 10.35 4.66
N LEU A 65 -7.74 9.62 5.25
CA LEU A 65 -7.50 9.65 6.70
C LEU A 65 -6.91 10.99 7.18
N LEU A 66 -6.16 11.68 6.33
CA LEU A 66 -5.58 13.00 6.62
C LEU A 66 -6.54 14.16 6.28
N ALA A 67 -7.61 13.90 5.52
CA ALA A 67 -8.62 14.90 5.25
C ALA A 67 -9.35 15.22 6.57
N PRO A 68 -9.44 16.51 6.97
CA PRO A 68 -10.14 16.88 8.18
C PRO A 68 -11.61 16.45 8.05
N THR A 69 -12.07 15.58 8.95
CA THR A 69 -13.50 15.36 9.16
C THR A 69 -14.11 16.69 9.61
N ALA A 70 -14.90 17.30 8.72
CA ALA A 70 -15.68 18.50 9.00
C ALA A 70 -16.78 18.24 10.03
#